data_AF-K7B164-F1
#
_entry.id   AF-K7B164-F1
#
_cell.length_a   1.000
_cell.length_b   1.000
_cell.length_c   1.000
_cell.angle_alpha   90.00
_cell.angle_beta   90.00
_cell.angle_gamma   90.00
#
_symmetry.space_group_name_H-M   'P 1'
#
loop_
_entity.id
_entity.type
_entity.pdbx_description
1 polymer ?
#
loop_
_entity_poly.entity_id
_entity_poly.type
_entity_poly.pdbx_seq_one_letter_code
_entity_poly.pdbx_strand_id
1 'polypeptide(L)'
;DVNHATVKTSSGEKPVRELVQDDEWLNGPFIATVQQRGAAIIKARKLSSALSAASSACDHIRDWVLGTPEGTFVSMGVYSD
;
A
#
# COMPACT_ATOMS: atom_id res chain seq x y z
N ASP A 1 -4.55 1.66 3.97
CA ASP A 1 -4.81 2.87 4.76
C ASP A 1 -3.94 2.85 5.99
N VAL A 2 -3.30 3.97 6.33
CA VAL A 2 -2.41 4.07 7.50
C VAL A 2 -3.18 3.93 8.81
N ASN A 3 -4.45 4.37 8.86
CA ASN A 3 -5.22 4.34 10.10
C ASN A 3 -5.53 2.92 10.61
N HIS A 4 -5.53 1.95 9.71
CA HIS A 4 -5.78 0.53 10.02
C HIS A 4 -4.50 -0.32 9.93
N ALA A 5 -3.35 0.28 9.64
CA ALA A 5 -2.11 -0.45 9.47
C ALA A 5 -1.43 -0.73 10.82
N THR A 6 -0.98 -1.97 11.01
CA THR A 6 -0.17 -2.41 12.17
C THR A 6 1.18 -2.95 11.72
N VAL A 7 2.17 -2.90 12.61
CA VAL A 7 3.52 -3.42 12.39
C VAL A 7 3.89 -4.34 13.55
N LYS A 8 4.42 -5.53 13.23
CA LYS A 8 5.01 -6.45 14.21
C LYS A 8 6.35 -5.90 14.70
N THR A 9 6.43 -5.59 16.00
CA THR A 9 7.65 -5.17 16.70
C THR A 9 8.10 -6.27 17.67
N SER A 10 9.31 -6.14 18.24
CA SER A 10 9.78 -7.02 19.32
C SER A 10 8.89 -7.01 20.56
N SER A 11 8.07 -5.97 20.73
CA SER A 11 7.10 -5.80 21.82
C SER A 11 5.65 -6.17 21.46
N GLY A 12 5.41 -6.73 20.27
CA GLY A 12 4.06 -7.06 19.77
C GLY A 12 3.62 -6.20 18.57
N GLU A 13 2.36 -6.31 18.16
CA GLU A 13 1.79 -5.50 17.09
C GLU A 13 1.43 -4.09 17.57
N LYS A 14 1.85 -3.08 16.80
CA LYS A 14 1.59 -1.67 17.11
C LYS A 14 1.02 -0.94 15.90
N PRO A 15 0.11 0.03 16.08
CA PRO A 15 -0.38 0.87 15.00
C PRO A 15 0.74 1.66 14.32
N VAL A 16 0.71 1.77 12.99
CA VAL A 16 1.71 2.55 12.23
C VAL A 16 1.76 4.00 12.71
N ARG A 17 0.60 4.59 13.00
CA ARG A 17 0.50 5.98 13.48
C ARG A 17 1.19 6.20 14.83
N GLU A 18 1.11 5.23 15.75
CA GLU A 18 1.81 5.26 17.04
C GLU A 18 3.33 5.19 16.86
N LEU A 19 3.81 4.46 15.86
CA LEU A 19 5.24 4.28 15.61
C LEU A 19 5.86 5.45 14.84
N VAL A 20 5.15 6.00 13.86
CA VAL A 20 5.64 7.10 13.03
C VAL A 20 5.57 8.43 13.78
N GLN A 21 4.56 8.62 14.64
CA GLN A 21 4.39 9.82 15.49
C GLN A 21 4.42 11.16 14.74
N ASP A 22 4.07 11.16 13.46
CA ASP A 22 4.05 12.34 12.60
C ASP A 22 2.78 12.37 11.75
N ASP A 23 1.75 12.96 12.32
CA ASP A 23 0.44 13.08 11.67
C ASP A 23 0.47 14.03 10.47
N GLU A 24 1.31 15.07 10.51
CA GLU A 24 1.41 16.03 9.41
C GLU A 24 2.00 15.32 8.18
N TRP A 25 3.07 14.55 8.39
CA TRP A 25 3.68 13.75 7.34
C TRP A 25 2.73 12.68 6.81
N LEU A 26 2.06 11.92 7.69
CA LEU A 26 1.16 10.83 7.32
C LEU A 26 -0.06 11.30 6.52
N ASN A 27 -0.62 12.47 6.86
CA ASN A 27 -1.82 12.99 6.21
C ASN A 27 -1.52 13.90 5.00
N GLY A 28 -0.26 14.27 4.76
CA GLY A 28 0.12 15.15 3.65
C GLY A 28 1.20 14.54 2.77
N PRO A 29 2.49 14.77 3.08
CA PRO A 29 3.63 14.27 2.30
C PRO A 29 3.57 12.78 1.94
N PHE A 30 3.15 11.91 2.86
CA PHE A 30 3.00 10.48 2.61
C PHE A 30 1.95 10.21 1.52
N ILE A 31 0.76 10.79 1.66
CA ILE A 31 -0.33 10.66 0.67
C ILE A 31 0.12 11.18 -0.69
N ALA A 32 0.73 12.37 -0.73
CA ALA A 32 1.23 12.97 -1.95
C ALA A 32 2.29 12.09 -2.63
N THR A 33 3.19 11.49 -1.85
CA THR A 33 4.23 10.60 -2.36
C THR A 33 3.64 9.35 -3.03
N VAL A 34 2.64 8.72 -2.40
CA VAL A 34 1.98 7.53 -2.93
C VAL A 34 1.20 7.87 -4.21
N GLN A 35 0.41 8.96 -4.19
CA GLN A 35 -0.35 9.42 -5.36
C GLN A 35 0.56 9.73 -6.56
N GLN A 36 1.70 10.38 -6.33
CA GLN A 36 2.61 10.81 -7.39
C GLN A 36 3.66 9.75 -7.78
N ARG A 37 3.63 8.57 -7.17
CA ARG A 37 4.69 7.56 -7.37
C ARG A 37 4.80 7.11 -8.82
N GLY A 38 3.69 6.88 -9.51
CA GLY A 38 3.70 6.46 -10.92
C GLY A 38 4.40 7.49 -11.83
N ALA A 39 4.06 8.77 -11.67
CA ALA A 39 4.70 9.86 -12.39
C ALA A 39 6.20 9.97 -12.09
N ALA A 40 6.59 9.77 -10.82
CA ALA A 40 8.00 9.76 -10.43
C ALA A 40 8.78 8.62 -11.11
N ILE A 41 8.19 7.43 -11.24
CA ILE A 41 8.82 6.29 -11.94
C ILE A 41 8.96 6.58 -13.44
N ILE A 42 7.92 7.13 -14.07
CA ILE A 42 7.99 7.53 -15.49
C ILE A 42 9.08 8.57 -15.70
N LYS A 43 9.17 9.59 -14.84
CA LYS A 43 10.21 10.62 -14.93
C LYS A 43 11.62 10.03 -14.78
N ALA A 44 11.82 9.09 -13.86
CA ALA A 44 13.12 8.49 -13.59
C ALA A 44 13.56 7.52 -14.70
N ARG A 45 12.64 6.68 -15.19
CA ARG A 45 12.98 5.61 -16.14
C ARG A 45 12.66 5.93 -17.59
N LYS A 46 11.92 7.02 -17.85
CA LYS A 46 11.27 7.34 -19.14
C LYS A 46 10.35 6.23 -19.66
N LEU A 47 10.00 5.29 -18.78
CA LEU A 47 9.22 4.08 -19.06
C LEU A 47 8.24 3.89 -17.92
N SER A 48 7.13 3.21 -18.20
CA SER A 48 6.11 2.91 -17.19
C SER A 48 6.65 1.98 -16.08
N SER A 49 5.92 1.92 -14.97
CA SER A 49 6.17 1.02 -13.85
C SER A 49 5.76 -0.43 -14.16
N ALA A 50 6.16 -0.95 -15.33
CA ALA A 50 5.68 -2.22 -15.89
C ALA A 50 5.90 -3.41 -14.96
N LEU A 51 7.09 -3.54 -14.36
CA LEU A 51 7.41 -4.68 -13.48
C LEU A 51 6.57 -4.67 -12.19
N SER A 52 6.48 -3.52 -11.51
CA SER A 52 5.69 -3.43 -10.28
C SER A 52 4.20 -3.58 -10.55
N ALA A 53 3.71 -3.05 -11.67
CA ALA A 53 2.33 -3.24 -12.09
C ALA A 53 2.01 -4.71 -12.38
N ALA A 54 2.90 -5.42 -13.07
CA ALA A 54 2.75 -6.86 -13.32
C ALA A 54 2.77 -7.68 -12.02
N SER A 55 3.68 -7.37 -11.09
CA SER A 55 3.73 -8.02 -9.77
C SER A 55 2.42 -7.80 -9.00
N SER A 56 1.96 -6.55 -8.90
CA SER A 56 0.71 -6.25 -8.19
C SER A 56 -0.53 -6.90 -8.83
N ALA A 57 -0.54 -7.08 -10.16
CA ALA A 57 -1.60 -7.83 -10.83
C ALA A 57 -1.57 -9.32 -10.47
N CYS A 58 -0.39 -9.93 -10.40
CA CYS A 58 -0.23 -11.32 -9.94
C CYS A 58 -0.70 -11.48 -8.48
N ASP A 59 -0.28 -10.57 -7.60
CA ASP A 59 -0.67 -10.59 -6.18
C ASP A 59 -2.19 -10.45 -6.03
N HIS A 60 -2.80 -9.52 -6.79
CA HIS A 60 -4.24 -9.31 -6.77
C HIS A 60 -5.03 -10.58 -7.15
N ILE A 61 -4.66 -11.24 -8.25
CA ILE A 61 -5.35 -12.47 -8.68
C ILE A 61 -5.07 -13.62 -7.71
N ARG A 62 -3.85 -13.72 -7.17
CA ARG A 62 -3.50 -14.71 -6.16
C ARG A 62 -4.39 -14.57 -4.92
N ASP A 63 -4.49 -13.36 -4.37
CA ASP A 63 -5.27 -13.10 -3.16
C ASP A 63 -6.77 -13.29 -3.41
N TRP A 64 -7.24 -12.98 -4.63
CA TRP A 64 -8.62 -13.23 -5.02
C TRP A 64 -8.95 -14.73 -5.10
N VAL A 65 -8.07 -15.52 -5.72
CA VAL A 65 -8.33 -16.94 -6.02
C VAL A 65 -7.99 -17.83 -4.83
N LEU A 66 -6.88 -17.56 -4.13
CA LEU A 66 -6.37 -18.40 -3.04
C LEU A 66 -6.79 -17.90 -1.66
N GLY A 67 -7.41 -16.72 -1.60
CA GLY A 67 -7.83 -16.07 -0.36
C GLY A 67 -6.74 -15.20 0.25
N THR A 68 -7.19 -14.18 0.98
CA THR A 68 -6.34 -13.31 1.79
C THR A 68 -6.01 -13.97 3.13
N PRO A 69 -4.78 -13.83 3.64
CA PRO A 69 -4.44 -14.29 4.98
C PRO A 69 -5.38 -13.74 6.07
N GLU A 70 -5.62 -14.53 7.11
CA GLU A 70 -6.46 -14.13 8.24
C GLU A 70 -5.94 -12.84 8.89
N GLY A 71 -6.85 -11.93 9.24
CA GLY A 71 -6.51 -10.64 9.84
C GLY A 71 -5.91 -9.62 8.86
N THR A 72 -5.84 -9.94 7.56
CA THR A 72 -5.34 -9.03 6.53
C THR A 72 -6.42 -8.67 5.51
N PHE A 73 -6.22 -7.55 4.83
CA PHE A 73 -7.11 -7.06 3.79
C PHE A 73 -6.30 -6.46 2.64
N VAL A 74 -6.87 -6.52 1.44
CA VAL A 74 -6.26 -5.98 0.22
C VAL A 74 -7.21 -4.99 -0.45
N SER A 75 -6.64 -4.02 -1.16
CA SER A 75 -7.42 -3.04 -1.93
C SER A 75 -7.74 -3.58 -3.33
N MET A 76 -9.02 -3.61 -3.69
CA MET A 76 -9.50 -4.05 -5.00
C MET A 76 -10.49 -3.03 -5.58
N GLY A 77 -10.38 -2.77 -6.88
CA GLY A 77 -11.41 -2.04 -7.62
C GLY A 77 -12.50 -3.01 -8.05
N VAL A 78 -13.68 -2.91 -7.43
CA VAL A 78 -14.85 -3.75 -7.73
C VAL A 78 -16.05 -2.87 -8.08
N TYR A 79 -17.10 -3.48 -8.63
CA TYR A 79 -18.37 -2.76 -8.86
C TYR A 79 -18.97 -2.38 -7.51
N SER A 80 -19.29 -1.10 -7.32
CA SER A 80 -19.96 -0.63 -6.09
C SER A 80 -21.40 -1.12 -6.08
N ASP A 81 -21.83 -1.65 -4.94
CA ASP A 81 -23.24 -1.80 -4.60
C ASP A 81 -23.89 -0.46 -4.26
#